data_AF-A0A0C9RXE5-F1
#
_entry.id   AF-A0A0C9RXE5-F1
#
_cell.length_a   1.000
_cell.length_b   1.000
_cell.length_c   1.000
_cell.angle_alpha   90.00
_cell.angle_beta   90.00
_cell.angle_gamma   90.00
#
_symmetry.space_group_name_H-M   'P 1'
#
loop_
_entity.id
_entity.type
_entity.pdbx_description
1 polymer ?
#
loop_
_entity_poly.entity_id
_entity_poly.type
_entity_poly.pdbx_seq_one_letter_code
_entity_poly.pdbx_strand_id
1 'polypeptide(L)'
;MATVLLAVVVFATALDSSAAQHGSSSAHPSEKGRRQPDGSRVVVTTDDLWRLGFPKLDKPVRDYYESGADQEQTLHENEAAFQRLRLRYRVLNTTPRRVLKTKLLGHCVDMPVGIAPSAMQKMAHKDGEKGTAAACQAFNTVMILSTLSSTPLEKVRKAAPNALLWLQL
;
A
#
# COMPACT_ATOMS: atom_id res chain seq x y z
N MET A 1 24.23 6.53 -6.83
CA MET A 1 22.87 7.11 -6.63
C MET A 1 22.05 6.06 -5.91
N ALA A 2 21.77 6.26 -4.62
CA ALA A 2 21.04 5.29 -3.80
C ALA A 2 19.54 5.38 -4.08
N THR A 3 18.99 4.36 -4.75
CA THR A 3 17.55 4.21 -4.95
C THR A 3 16.98 3.48 -3.74
N VAL A 4 16.46 4.23 -2.77
CA VAL A 4 15.71 3.66 -1.65
C VAL A 4 14.34 3.26 -2.18
N LEU A 5 14.13 1.96 -2.41
CA LEU A 5 12.81 1.38 -2.69
C LEU A 5 12.02 1.38 -1.38
N LEU A 6 11.02 2.27 -1.28
CA LEU A 6 10.08 2.25 -0.17
C LEU A 6 8.95 1.26 -0.48
N ALA A 7 8.70 0.33 0.44
CA ALA A 7 7.59 -0.59 0.35
C ALA A 7 6.28 0.16 0.68
N VAL A 8 5.53 0.56 -0.36
CA VAL A 8 4.16 1.05 -0.18
C VAL A 8 3.22 -0.11 -0.50
N VAL A 9 2.65 -0.71 0.54
CA VAL A 9 1.56 -1.67 0.43
C VAL A 9 0.26 -0.87 0.28
N VAL A 10 -0.25 -0.73 -0.94
CA VAL A 10 -1.57 -0.12 -1.18
C VAL A 10 -2.62 -1.23 -1.26
N PHE A 11 -3.36 -1.44 -0.17
CA PHE A 11 -4.57 -2.27 -0.16
C PHE A 11 -5.76 -1.49 -0.73
N ALA A 12 -6.11 -1.74 -1.99
CA ALA A 12 -7.30 -1.15 -2.62
C ALA A 12 -8.13 -2.19 -3.37
N THR A 13 -8.70 -3.17 -2.65
CA THR A 13 -9.69 -4.11 -3.25
C THR A 13 -10.90 -4.47 -2.36
N ALA A 14 -11.09 -3.86 -1.18
CA ALA A 14 -12.20 -4.22 -0.29
C ALA A 14 -13.18 -3.05 -0.02
N LEU A 15 -13.76 -2.49 -1.07
CA LEU A 15 -14.96 -1.65 -0.96
C LEU A 15 -16.18 -2.39 -1.52
N ASP A 16 -16.60 -3.43 -0.82
CA ASP A 16 -18.00 -3.85 -0.86
C ASP A 16 -18.57 -3.98 0.56
N SER A 17 -19.87 -3.74 0.67
CA SER A 17 -20.57 -3.27 1.86
C SER A 17 -21.11 -4.41 2.73
N SER A 18 -20.87 -4.35 4.05
CA SER A 18 -21.84 -4.69 5.12
C SER A 18 -21.13 -4.75 6.49
N ALA A 19 -21.89 -4.39 7.53
CA ALA A 19 -21.73 -4.69 8.97
C ALA A 19 -20.70 -3.91 9.82
N ALA A 20 -21.21 -2.85 10.43
CA ALA A 20 -21.28 -2.58 11.88
C ALA A 20 -20.07 -2.83 12.80
N GLN A 21 -19.57 -1.70 13.33
CA GLN A 21 -19.24 -1.41 14.74
C GLN A 21 -18.90 -2.57 15.68
N HIS A 22 -17.69 -2.53 16.26
CA HIS A 22 -17.46 -2.46 17.72
C HIS A 22 -15.98 -2.09 17.99
N GLY A 23 -15.77 -1.15 18.90
CA GLY A 23 -14.45 -0.58 19.22
C GLY A 23 -13.74 -1.30 20.37
N SER A 24 -12.41 -1.30 20.31
CA SER A 24 -11.54 -1.29 21.49
C SER A 24 -10.24 -0.59 21.10
N SER A 25 -10.03 0.58 21.71
CA SER A 25 -8.89 1.48 21.47
C SER A 25 -7.61 0.92 22.10
N SER A 26 -6.60 0.62 21.28
CA SER A 26 -5.20 0.67 21.66
C SER A 26 -4.57 1.85 20.93
N ALA A 27 -4.29 2.93 21.65
CA ALA A 27 -3.87 4.20 21.08
C ALA A 27 -2.49 4.08 20.43
N HIS A 28 -2.43 4.37 19.13
CA HIS A 28 -1.20 4.48 18.34
C HIS A 28 -0.46 5.79 18.65
N PRO A 29 0.88 5.80 18.78
CA PRO A 29 1.62 7.01 19.12
C PRO A 29 1.79 7.93 17.90
N SER A 30 0.82 8.82 17.64
CA SER A 30 0.95 10.20 17.10
C SER A 30 -0.38 10.73 16.53
N GLU A 31 -1.36 11.00 17.40
CA GLU A 31 -2.64 11.61 16.98
C GLU A 31 -2.53 13.06 16.50
N LYS A 32 -1.47 13.78 16.89
CA LYS A 32 -1.26 15.19 16.53
C LYS A 32 -0.83 15.35 15.07
N GLY A 33 -1.81 15.36 14.16
CA GLY A 33 -1.61 15.68 12.74
C GLY A 33 -2.39 14.77 11.77
N ARG A 34 -3.01 13.71 12.26
CA ARG A 34 -3.82 12.80 11.44
C ARG A 34 -5.17 13.43 11.09
N ARG A 35 -5.65 13.17 9.88
CA ARG A 35 -6.99 13.60 9.44
C ARG A 35 -8.02 12.95 10.37
N GLN A 36 -8.85 13.78 11.01
CA GLN A 36 -9.95 13.29 11.84
C GLN A 36 -10.94 12.49 10.96
N PRO A 37 -11.42 11.33 11.42
CA PRO A 37 -12.36 10.53 10.65
C PRO A 37 -13.68 11.28 10.47
N ASP A 38 -14.01 11.61 9.22
CA ASP A 38 -15.23 12.36 8.85
C ASP A 38 -16.41 11.44 8.46
N GLY A 39 -16.29 10.14 8.71
CA GLY A 39 -17.28 9.13 8.31
C GLY A 39 -17.31 8.82 6.81
N SER A 40 -16.51 9.51 5.98
CA SER A 40 -16.47 9.25 4.54
C SER A 40 -15.71 7.96 4.21
N ARG A 41 -16.11 7.34 3.10
CA ARG A 41 -15.42 6.20 2.47
C ARG A 41 -14.33 6.66 1.49
N VAL A 42 -14.08 7.97 1.40
CA VAL A 42 -13.07 8.54 0.51
C VAL A 42 -11.70 8.36 1.13
N VAL A 43 -10.84 7.60 0.44
CA VAL A 43 -9.45 7.39 0.82
C VAL A 43 -8.63 8.57 0.33
N VAL A 44 -7.99 9.29 1.25
CA VAL A 44 -7.09 10.42 0.93
C VAL A 44 -5.69 10.18 1.49
N THR A 45 -5.62 9.52 2.65
CA THR A 45 -4.38 9.24 3.37
C THR A 45 -4.17 7.74 3.54
N THR A 46 -2.95 7.32 3.88
CA THR A 46 -2.65 5.94 4.26
C THR A 46 -3.41 5.53 5.53
N ASP A 47 -3.65 6.46 6.45
CA ASP A 47 -4.47 6.23 7.65
C ASP A 47 -5.92 5.86 7.30
N ASP A 48 -6.45 6.38 6.19
CA ASP A 48 -7.78 6.00 5.71
C ASP A 48 -7.82 4.53 5.27
N LEU A 49 -6.73 4.02 4.67
CA LEU A 49 -6.62 2.60 4.33
C LEU A 49 -6.62 1.73 5.59
N TRP A 50 -5.87 2.14 6.61
CA TRP A 50 -5.85 1.45 7.90
C TRP A 50 -7.26 1.44 8.51
N ARG A 51 -7.86 2.62 8.67
CA ARG A 51 -9.19 2.80 9.27
C ARG A 51 -10.29 1.98 8.58
N LEU A 52 -10.27 1.91 7.24
CA LEU A 52 -11.32 1.22 6.47
C LEU A 52 -11.04 -0.27 6.29
N GLY A 53 -9.77 -0.68 6.32
CA GLY A 53 -9.34 -2.05 6.05
C GLY A 53 -9.14 -2.88 7.32
N PHE A 54 -8.36 -2.38 8.29
CA PHE A 54 -7.96 -3.15 9.46
C PHE A 54 -9.12 -3.72 10.27
N PRO A 55 -10.21 -2.98 10.55
CA PRO A 55 -11.33 -3.53 11.32
C PRO A 55 -12.02 -4.75 10.67
N LYS A 56 -11.76 -5.03 9.38
CA LYS A 56 -12.31 -6.18 8.65
C LYS A 56 -11.45 -7.44 8.77
N LEU A 57 -10.26 -7.33 9.35
CA LEU A 57 -9.31 -8.42 9.49
C LEU A 57 -9.40 -9.06 10.87
N ASP A 58 -9.27 -10.39 10.90
CA ASP A 58 -9.13 -11.11 12.16
C ASP A 58 -7.88 -10.64 12.91
N LYS A 59 -7.93 -10.66 14.25
CA LYS A 59 -6.83 -10.17 15.09
C LYS A 59 -5.46 -10.75 14.72
N PRO A 60 -5.27 -12.08 14.55
CA PRO A 60 -3.95 -12.63 14.20
C PRO A 60 -3.42 -12.12 12.85
N VAL A 61 -4.33 -11.87 11.90
CA VAL A 61 -3.96 -11.33 10.58
C VAL A 61 -3.55 -9.87 10.68
N ARG A 62 -4.25 -9.07 11.52
CA ARG A 62 -3.84 -7.69 11.81
C ARG A 62 -2.46 -7.65 12.45
N ASP A 63 -2.27 -8.42 13.51
CA ASP A 63 -1.02 -8.47 14.26
C ASP A 63 0.14 -8.88 13.33
N TYR A 64 -0.09 -9.78 12.37
CA TYR A 64 0.90 -10.16 11.36
C TYR A 64 1.29 -9.01 10.41
N TYR A 65 0.32 -8.23 9.93
CA TYR A 65 0.59 -7.17 8.93
C TYR A 65 1.06 -5.84 9.52
N GLU A 66 0.72 -5.56 10.78
CA GLU A 66 1.03 -4.30 11.44
C GLU A 66 2.34 -4.33 12.21
N SER A 67 2.81 -5.51 12.63
CA SER A 67 3.95 -5.61 13.52
C SER A 67 5.29 -5.37 12.84
N GLY A 68 6.22 -4.85 13.64
CA GLY A 68 7.65 -4.80 13.35
C GLY A 68 8.43 -5.90 14.08
N ALA A 69 9.76 -5.85 13.97
CA ALA A 69 10.63 -6.73 14.72
C ALA A 69 10.86 -6.22 16.15
N ASP A 70 10.87 -7.13 17.13
CA ASP A 70 11.15 -6.86 18.55
C ASP A 70 10.28 -5.71 19.10
N GLN A 71 10.89 -4.64 19.62
CA GLN A 71 10.18 -3.47 20.16
C GLN A 71 9.72 -2.49 19.06
N GLU A 72 9.79 -2.89 17.80
CA GLU A 72 9.32 -2.13 16.63
C GLU A 72 10.02 -0.77 16.45
N GLN A 73 11.19 -0.56 17.07
CA GLN A 73 11.90 0.72 17.02
C GLN A 73 12.16 1.15 15.56
N THR A 74 12.62 0.23 14.71
CA THR A 74 12.87 0.51 13.28
C THR A 74 11.59 0.89 12.52
N LEU A 75 10.45 0.29 12.87
CA LEU A 75 9.16 0.63 12.25
C LEU A 75 8.81 2.09 12.53
N HIS A 76 8.90 2.51 13.80
CA HIS A 76 8.64 3.89 14.21
C HIS A 76 9.66 4.88 13.61
N GLU A 77 10.94 4.50 13.55
CA GLU A 77 11.99 5.32 12.97
C GLU A 77 11.83 5.54 11.46
N ASN A 78 11.31 4.55 10.72
CA ASN A 78 11.02 4.67 9.29
C ASN A 78 10.01 5.78 9.01
N GLU A 79 8.92 5.85 9.79
CA GLU A 79 7.92 6.91 9.66
C GLU A 79 8.49 8.27 10.08
N ALA A 80 9.16 8.31 11.23
CA ALA A 80 9.78 9.52 11.76
C ALA A 80 10.82 10.09 10.79
N ALA A 81 11.49 9.25 9.98
CA ALA A 81 12.47 9.70 8.98
C ALA A 81 11.87 10.63 7.93
N PHE A 82 10.69 10.30 7.41
CA PHE A 82 10.02 11.17 6.43
C PHE A 82 9.49 12.44 7.08
N GLN A 83 9.09 12.39 8.35
CA GLN A 83 8.66 13.57 9.10
C GLN A 83 9.79 14.55 9.40
N ARG A 84 11.06 14.19 9.21
CA ARG A 84 12.19 15.13 9.30
C ARG A 84 12.38 15.95 8.02
N LEU A 85 11.87 15.45 6.90
CA LEU A 85 11.98 16.13 5.61
C LEU A 85 10.88 17.19 5.44
N ARG A 86 11.21 18.30 4.78
CA ARG A 86 10.26 19.37 4.44
C ARG A 86 10.30 19.61 2.94
N LEU A 87 9.12 19.66 2.32
CA LEU A 87 9.02 20.06 0.92
C LEU A 87 9.22 21.56 0.81
N ARG A 88 10.23 21.99 0.06
CA ARG A 88 10.43 23.41 -0.24
C ARG A 88 9.38 23.87 -1.25
N TYR A 89 8.45 24.70 -0.80
CA TYR A 89 7.49 25.35 -1.68
C TYR A 89 8.21 26.25 -2.70
N ARG A 90 7.78 26.21 -3.96
CA ARG A 90 8.34 27.03 -5.05
C ARG A 90 7.21 27.84 -5.68
N VAL A 91 7.30 29.16 -5.55
CA VAL A 91 6.36 30.14 -6.13
C VAL A 91 6.75 30.54 -7.54
N LEU A 92 5.79 31.07 -8.31
CA LEU A 92 5.98 31.54 -9.69
C LEU A 92 6.56 30.49 -10.64
N ASN A 93 6.34 29.21 -10.34
CA ASN A 93 6.74 28.10 -11.19
C ASN A 93 5.64 27.84 -12.24
N THR A 94 5.91 28.15 -13.49
CA THR A 94 5.01 27.99 -14.64
C THR A 94 4.92 26.54 -15.14
N THR A 95 4.94 25.52 -14.26
CA THR A 95 4.66 24.15 -14.71
C THR A 95 3.14 23.91 -14.74
N PRO A 96 2.50 23.85 -15.93
CA PRO A 96 1.04 23.78 -16.01
C PRO A 96 0.49 22.38 -15.72
N ARG A 97 1.32 21.33 -15.82
CA ARG A 97 0.89 19.94 -15.66
C ARG A 97 1.96 19.12 -14.96
N ARG A 98 1.59 18.43 -13.88
CA ARG A 98 2.42 17.40 -13.25
C ARG A 98 2.22 16.09 -14.01
N VAL A 99 3.32 15.47 -14.43
CA VAL A 99 3.32 14.17 -15.10
C VAL A 99 3.97 13.18 -14.15
N LEU A 100 3.22 12.14 -13.76
CA LEU A 100 3.72 11.06 -12.90
C LEU A 100 4.32 9.90 -13.71
N LYS A 101 4.07 9.87 -15.03
CA LYS A 101 4.57 8.82 -15.91
C LYS A 101 6.09 8.76 -15.86
N THR A 102 6.63 7.57 -15.74
CA THR A 102 8.07 7.31 -15.71
C THR A 102 8.41 5.96 -16.33
N LYS A 103 9.69 5.60 -16.35
CA LYS A 103 10.16 4.29 -16.78
C LYS A 103 10.80 3.52 -15.64
N LEU A 104 10.42 2.26 -15.45
CA LEU A 104 11.04 1.30 -14.54
C LEU A 104 11.75 0.23 -15.36
N LEU A 105 13.07 0.20 -15.33
CA LEU A 105 13.90 -0.77 -16.09
C LEU A 105 13.49 -0.90 -17.57
N GLY A 106 13.15 0.22 -18.21
CA GLY A 106 12.71 0.25 -19.62
C GLY A 106 11.19 0.16 -19.84
N HIS A 107 10.41 -0.23 -18.83
CA HIS A 107 8.95 -0.31 -18.93
C HIS A 107 8.28 1.01 -18.55
N CYS A 108 7.35 1.50 -19.37
CA CYS A 108 6.56 2.69 -19.05
C CYS A 108 5.51 2.37 -17.97
N VAL A 109 5.46 3.19 -16.92
CA VAL A 109 4.42 3.15 -15.87
C VAL A 109 3.77 4.53 -15.73
N ASP A 110 2.52 4.55 -15.29
CA ASP A 110 1.75 5.80 -15.18
C ASP A 110 2.02 6.59 -13.90
N MET A 111 2.66 5.98 -12.90
CA MET A 111 3.12 6.62 -11.67
C MET A 111 4.39 5.95 -11.10
N PRO A 112 5.21 6.68 -10.31
CA PRO A 112 6.44 6.16 -9.73
C PRO A 112 6.20 5.41 -8.40
N VAL A 113 5.06 4.73 -8.29
CA VAL A 113 4.62 4.01 -7.07
C VAL A 113 4.12 2.64 -7.50
N GLY A 114 4.70 1.58 -6.94
CA GLY A 114 4.30 0.19 -7.20
C GLY A 114 4.04 -0.56 -5.90
N ILE A 115 3.65 -1.83 -6.04
CA ILE A 115 3.36 -2.72 -4.91
C ILE A 115 4.58 -3.56 -4.57
N ALA A 116 5.04 -3.42 -3.33
CA ALA A 116 6.13 -4.22 -2.77
C ALA A 116 5.75 -5.68 -2.56
N PRO A 117 6.72 -6.61 -2.49
CA PRO A 117 6.43 -8.00 -2.21
C PRO A 117 5.89 -8.16 -0.80
N SER A 118 4.66 -8.65 -0.69
CA SER A 118 4.00 -8.96 0.58
C SER A 118 3.44 -10.36 0.51
N ALA A 119 3.77 -11.17 1.51
CA ALA A 119 3.36 -12.56 1.61
C ALA A 119 1.85 -12.68 1.91
N MET A 120 1.30 -13.83 1.51
CA MET A 120 0.02 -14.35 1.98
C MET A 120 -1.20 -13.41 1.86
N GLN A 121 -1.38 -12.71 0.74
CA GLN A 121 -2.40 -11.65 0.61
C GLN A 121 -3.84 -12.16 0.75
N LYS A 122 -4.07 -13.48 0.66
CA LYS A 122 -5.37 -14.08 0.91
C LYS A 122 -5.82 -14.00 2.37
N MET A 123 -4.92 -13.77 3.32
CA MET A 123 -5.31 -13.48 4.70
C MET A 123 -6.06 -12.15 4.78
N ALA A 124 -5.75 -11.18 3.92
CA ALA A 124 -6.40 -9.88 3.89
C ALA A 124 -7.67 -9.85 3.02
N HIS A 125 -7.68 -10.55 1.89
CA HIS A 125 -8.84 -10.58 0.98
C HIS A 125 -8.87 -11.84 0.13
N LYS A 126 -10.06 -12.39 -0.13
CA LYS A 126 -10.25 -13.62 -0.94
C LYS A 126 -9.57 -13.60 -2.31
N ASP A 127 -9.46 -12.41 -2.92
CA ASP A 127 -8.83 -12.26 -4.24
C ASP A 127 -7.31 -12.36 -4.17
N GLY A 128 -6.72 -12.07 -3.01
CA GLY A 128 -5.28 -12.08 -2.76
C GLY A 128 -4.47 -11.41 -3.86
N GLU A 129 -3.40 -12.08 -4.27
CA GLU A 129 -2.43 -11.58 -5.24
C GLU A 129 -3.05 -11.36 -6.64
N LYS A 130 -4.15 -12.03 -6.98
CA LYS A 130 -4.85 -11.81 -8.25
C LYS A 130 -5.52 -10.44 -8.29
N GLY A 131 -6.15 -10.04 -7.18
CA GLY A 131 -6.77 -8.73 -7.05
C GLY A 131 -5.74 -7.62 -7.14
N THR A 132 -4.62 -7.78 -6.43
CA THR A 132 -3.48 -6.85 -6.47
C THR A 132 -2.88 -6.72 -7.88
N ALA A 133 -2.65 -7.85 -8.56
CA ALA A 133 -2.12 -7.83 -9.93
C ALA A 133 -3.09 -7.17 -10.92
N ALA A 134 -4.40 -7.42 -10.77
CA ALA A 134 -5.42 -6.77 -11.59
C ALA A 134 -5.47 -5.25 -11.35
N ALA A 135 -5.34 -4.81 -10.09
CA ALA A 135 -5.23 -3.39 -9.76
C ALA A 135 -3.97 -2.76 -10.39
N CYS A 136 -2.80 -3.39 -10.26
CA CYS A 136 -1.59 -2.89 -10.89
C CYS A 136 -1.69 -2.81 -12.43
N GLN A 137 -2.40 -3.75 -13.06
CA GLN A 137 -2.71 -3.68 -14.48
C GLN A 137 -3.57 -2.46 -14.80
N ALA A 138 -4.66 -2.26 -14.06
CA ALA A 138 -5.61 -1.17 -14.31
C ALA A 138 -4.96 0.21 -14.13
N PHE A 139 -4.04 0.35 -13.18
CA PHE A 139 -3.30 1.57 -12.90
C PHE A 139 -1.95 1.68 -13.63
N ASN A 140 -1.61 0.69 -14.45
CA ASN A 140 -0.36 0.61 -15.20
C ASN A 140 0.88 0.90 -14.32
N THR A 141 1.02 0.10 -13.26
CA THR A 141 2.18 0.13 -12.37
C THR A 141 2.73 -1.28 -12.11
N VAL A 142 3.86 -1.36 -11.43
CA VAL A 142 4.54 -2.61 -11.09
C VAL A 142 3.95 -3.26 -9.85
N MET A 143 3.79 -4.58 -9.89
CA MET A 143 3.67 -5.42 -8.70
C MET A 143 4.90 -6.31 -8.60
N ILE A 144 5.48 -6.38 -7.40
CA ILE A 144 6.51 -7.37 -7.08
C ILE A 144 5.82 -8.50 -6.31
N LEU A 145 5.80 -9.70 -6.87
CA LEU A 145 5.21 -10.89 -6.26
C LEU A 145 6.23 -11.54 -5.32
N SER A 146 5.80 -11.92 -4.11
CA SER A 146 6.63 -12.69 -3.17
C SER A 146 6.61 -14.18 -3.51
N THR A 147 7.71 -14.90 -3.25
CA THR A 147 7.74 -16.37 -3.24
C THR A 147 6.76 -16.98 -2.24
N LEU A 148 6.41 -16.24 -1.17
CA LEU A 148 5.41 -16.63 -0.17
C LEU A 148 3.98 -16.19 -0.54
N SER A 149 3.67 -16.17 -1.84
CA SER A 149 2.33 -15.88 -2.35
C SER A 149 1.32 -16.97 -1.98
N SER A 150 0.10 -16.60 -1.59
CA SER A 150 -1.03 -17.52 -1.42
C SER A 150 -1.62 -18.01 -2.74
N THR A 151 -1.14 -17.49 -3.88
CA THR A 151 -1.62 -17.82 -5.22
C THR A 151 -0.46 -18.19 -6.14
N PRO A 152 -0.53 -19.34 -6.85
CA PRO A 152 0.49 -19.71 -7.85
C PRO A 152 0.71 -18.61 -8.89
N LEU A 153 1.96 -18.43 -9.30
CA LEU A 153 2.41 -17.41 -10.25
C LEU A 153 1.57 -17.43 -11.54
N GLU A 154 1.24 -18.62 -12.05
CA GLU A 154 0.47 -18.81 -13.28
C GLU A 154 -0.94 -18.25 -13.15
N LYS A 155 -1.56 -18.42 -11.97
CA LYS A 155 -2.89 -17.88 -11.68
C LYS A 155 -2.86 -16.36 -11.54
N VAL A 156 -1.79 -15.80 -10.95
CA VAL A 156 -1.57 -14.35 -10.88
C VAL A 156 -1.39 -13.78 -12.28
N ARG A 157 -0.52 -14.39 -13.11
CA ARG A 157 -0.31 -13.96 -14.49
C ARG A 157 -1.60 -14.03 -15.31
N LYS A 158 -2.39 -15.10 -15.17
CA LYS A 158 -3.67 -15.26 -15.87
C LYS A 158 -4.69 -14.18 -15.49
N ALA A 159 -4.74 -13.78 -14.22
CA ALA A 159 -5.67 -12.75 -13.74
C ALA A 159 -5.34 -11.36 -14.27
N ALA A 160 -4.06 -11.08 -14.52
CA ALA A 160 -3.60 -9.81 -15.06
C ALA A 160 -2.57 -10.06 -16.18
N PRO A 161 -2.97 -10.42 -17.41
CA PRO A 161 -2.04 -10.80 -18.48
C PRO A 161 -1.03 -9.72 -18.89
N ASN A 162 -1.41 -8.45 -18.75
CA ASN A 162 -0.67 -7.28 -19.21
C ASN A 162 0.01 -6.50 -18.07
N ALA A 163 -0.16 -6.91 -16.81
CA ALA A 163 0.52 -6.23 -15.69
C ALA A 163 2.04 -6.41 -15.77
N LEU A 164 2.78 -5.37 -15.39
CA LEU A 164 4.20 -5.46 -15.10
C LEU A 164 4.39 -6.18 -13.76
N LEU A 165 4.86 -7.43 -13.83
CA LEU A 165 5.12 -8.28 -12.67
C LEU A 165 6.61 -8.56 -12.53
N TRP A 166 7.14 -8.33 -11.34
CA TRP A 166 8.46 -8.81 -10.92
C TRP A 166 8.30 -9.89 -9.85
N LEU A 167 9.34 -10.68 -9.64
CA LEU A 167 9.37 -11.74 -8.63
C LEU A 167 10.47 -11.43 -7.61
N GLN A 168 10.13 -11.47 -6.32
CA GLN A 168 11.08 -11.53 -5.23
C GLN A 168 11.40 -12.99 -4.95
N LEU A 169 12.67 -13.36 -5.08
CA LEU A 169 13.22 -14.69 -4.78
C LEU A 169 13.71 -14.77 -3.34
#